data_AF-A0AA90Q855-F1
#
_entry.id   AF-A0AA90Q855-F1
#
_cell.length_a   1.000
_cell.length_b   1.000
_cell.length_c   1.000
_cell.angle_alpha   90.00
_cell.angle_beta   90.00
_cell.angle_gamma   90.00
#
_symmetry.space_group_name_H-M   'P 1'
#
loop_
_entity.id
_entity.type
_entity.pdbx_description
1 polymer ?
#
loop_
_entity_poly.entity_id
_entity_poly.type
_entity_poly.pdbx_seq_one_letter_code
_entity_poly.pdbx_strand_id
1 'polypeptide(L)'
;MAILRGLALALALTATGMTAAMAENVKCDVMIAVHPGFADLLEKQAARTSGSNPFIVPGECRTYAANAHQRLAKCLKSEASQ
;
A
#
# COMPACT_ATOMS: atom_id res chain seq x y z
N MET A 1 -23.65 -13.16 -18.20
CA MET A 1 -23.31 -12.07 -17.23
C MET A 1 -22.40 -12.53 -16.09
N ALA A 2 -22.58 -13.71 -15.48
CA ALA A 2 -21.70 -14.19 -14.40
C ALA A 2 -20.21 -14.33 -14.81
N ILE A 3 -19.96 -14.82 -16.03
CA ILE A 3 -18.60 -15.01 -16.57
C ILE A 3 -17.88 -13.65 -16.76
N LEU A 4 -18.57 -12.64 -17.28
CA LEU A 4 -18.01 -11.28 -17.44
C LEU A 4 -17.70 -10.62 -16.09
N ARG A 5 -18.53 -10.85 -15.06
CA ARG A 5 -18.27 -10.35 -13.70
C ARG A 5 -17.03 -11.01 -13.08
N GLY A 6 -16.86 -12.32 -13.25
CA GLY A 6 -15.69 -13.04 -12.76
C GLY A 6 -14.38 -12.58 -13.42
N LEU A 7 -14.41 -12.31 -14.72
CA LEU A 7 -13.23 -11.85 -15.46
C LEU A 7 -12.80 -10.43 -15.05
N ALA A 8 -13.76 -9.52 -14.84
CA ALA A 8 -13.49 -8.15 -14.39
C ALA A 8 -12.87 -8.12 -12.99
N LEU A 9 -13.36 -8.97 -12.07
CA LEU A 9 -12.83 -9.08 -10.71
C LEU A 9 -11.39 -9.64 -10.71
N ALA A 10 -11.10 -10.65 -11.53
CA ALA A 10 -9.77 -11.22 -11.66
C ALA A 10 -8.75 -10.22 -12.25
N LEU A 11 -9.16 -9.39 -13.21
CA LEU A 11 -8.32 -8.36 -13.80
C LEU A 11 -7.99 -7.24 -12.78
N ALA A 12 -8.97 -6.82 -11.97
CA ALA A 12 -8.75 -5.83 -10.91
C ALA A 12 -7.81 -6.34 -9.79
N LEU A 13 -7.91 -7.61 -9.42
CA LEU A 13 -7.01 -8.25 -8.45
C LEU A 13 -5.57 -8.28 -8.94
N THR A 14 -5.35 -8.74 -10.17
CA THR A 14 -4.00 -8.87 -10.74
C THR A 14 -3.34 -7.51 -10.92
N ALA A 15 -4.06 -6.49 -11.38
CA ALA A 15 -3.53 -5.13 -11.50
C ALA A 15 -3.13 -4.53 -10.13
N THR A 16 -3.92 -4.78 -9.09
CA THR A 16 -3.63 -4.26 -7.73
C THR A 16 -2.49 -5.02 -7.05
N GLY A 17 -2.37 -6.33 -7.29
CA GLY A 17 -1.23 -7.13 -6.83
C GLY A 17 0.09 -6.72 -7.52
N MET A 18 0.04 -6.38 -8.81
CA MET A 18 1.23 -5.94 -9.55
C MET A 18 1.78 -4.59 -9.06
N THR A 19 0.93 -3.61 -8.74
CA THR A 19 1.39 -2.29 -8.25
C THR A 19 2.02 -2.36 -6.86
N ALA A 20 1.49 -3.20 -5.98
CA ALA A 20 2.08 -3.43 -4.66
C ALA A 20 3.39 -4.25 -4.75
N ALA A 21 3.48 -5.25 -5.63
CA ALA A 21 4.73 -5.98 -5.89
C ALA A 21 5.86 -5.06 -6.42
N MET A 22 5.54 -4.03 -7.21
CA MET A 22 6.53 -3.03 -7.63
C MET A 22 7.10 -2.23 -6.45
N ALA A 23 6.27 -1.90 -5.46
CA ALA A 23 6.71 -1.17 -4.26
C ALA A 23 7.60 -2.04 -3.33
N GLU A 24 7.55 -3.37 -3.42
CA GLU A 24 8.36 -4.27 -2.62
C GLU A 24 9.83 -4.35 -3.08
N ASN A 25 10.13 -4.10 -4.36
CA ASN A 25 11.47 -4.30 -4.92
C ASN A 25 12.23 -2.99 -5.22
N VAL A 26 11.64 -1.84 -4.93
CA VAL A 26 12.30 -0.54 -5.07
C VAL A 26 13.15 -0.22 -3.85
N LYS A 27 14.35 0.33 -4.07
CA LYS A 27 15.08 1.02 -3.00
C LYS A 27 14.22 2.22 -2.56
N CYS A 28 13.79 2.20 -1.31
CA CYS A 28 12.86 3.17 -0.76
C CYS A 28 13.41 3.70 0.56
N ASP A 29 14.16 4.80 0.47
CA ASP A 29 14.73 5.49 1.64
C ASP A 29 13.72 6.47 2.25
N VAL A 30 12.88 7.09 1.42
CA VAL A 30 11.80 7.99 1.81
C VAL A 30 10.53 7.59 1.07
N MET A 31 9.45 7.39 1.82
CA MET A 31 8.16 7.02 1.26
C MET A 31 7.18 8.19 1.42
N ILE A 32 6.51 8.57 0.32
CA ILE A 32 5.45 9.58 0.32
C ILE A 32 4.20 8.93 -0.27
N ALA A 33 3.20 8.68 0.56
CA ALA A 33 1.92 8.18 0.10
C ALA A 33 1.07 9.32 -0.50
N VAL A 34 0.25 8.99 -1.50
CA VAL A 34 -0.75 9.92 -2.08
C VAL A 34 -1.68 10.46 -1.00
N HIS A 35 -2.16 9.60 -0.09
CA HIS A 35 -2.86 10.02 1.11
C HIS A 35 -1.89 10.00 2.29
N PRO A 36 -1.60 11.16 2.92
CA PRO A 36 -0.52 11.30 3.90
C PRO A 36 -0.69 10.42 5.14
N GLY A 37 -1.94 10.11 5.52
CA GLY A 37 -2.24 9.24 6.67
C GLY A 37 -1.88 7.77 6.47
N PHE A 38 -1.45 7.33 5.29
CA PHE A 38 -0.90 5.97 5.11
C PHE A 38 0.60 5.87 5.40
N ALA A 39 1.23 7.00 5.73
CA ALA A 39 2.68 7.08 5.95
C ALA A 39 3.03 8.00 7.12
N ASP A 40 2.04 8.38 7.93
CA ASP A 40 2.19 9.27 9.08
C ASP A 40 2.99 10.55 8.73
N LEU A 41 2.75 11.13 7.54
CA LEU A 41 3.60 12.22 7.03
C LEU A 41 3.51 13.48 7.90
N LEU A 42 2.37 13.73 8.53
CA LEU A 42 2.17 14.91 9.38
C LEU A 42 2.88 14.72 10.72
N GLU A 43 2.85 13.53 11.28
CA GLU A 43 3.54 13.12 12.49
C GLU A 43 5.06 13.17 12.29
N LYS A 44 5.54 12.62 11.16
CA LYS A 44 6.95 12.71 10.77
C LYS A 44 7.38 14.16 10.58
N GLN A 45 6.54 15.00 9.96
CA GLN A 45 6.85 16.42 9.82
C GLN A 45 6.97 17.11 11.19
N ALA A 46 6.06 16.81 12.12
CA ALA A 46 6.09 17.37 13.47
C ALA A 46 7.32 16.91 14.29
N ALA A 47 7.78 15.67 14.07
CA ALA A 47 8.93 15.09 14.78
C ALA A 47 10.29 15.46 14.17
N ARG A 48 10.32 16.12 13.00
CA ARG A 48 11.57 16.47 12.32
C ARG A 48 12.32 17.57 13.06
N THR A 49 13.62 17.37 13.26
CA THR A 49 14.53 18.37 13.84
C THR A 49 15.73 18.60 12.93
N SER A 50 16.62 19.53 13.30
CA SER A 50 17.89 19.72 12.58
C SER A 50 18.84 18.52 12.70
N GLY A 51 18.69 17.70 13.75
CA GLY A 51 19.53 16.53 14.01
C GLY A 51 18.88 15.18 13.68
N SER A 52 17.60 15.15 13.29
CA SER A 52 16.86 13.92 12.99
C SER A 52 15.84 14.10 11.87
N ASN A 53 15.86 13.18 10.90
CA ASN A 53 14.93 13.17 9.77
C ASN A 53 14.06 11.89 9.77
N PRO A 54 12.85 11.93 10.35
CA PRO A 54 11.97 10.76 10.48
C PRO A 54 11.33 10.29 9.16
N PHE A 55 11.55 11.02 8.06
CA PHE A 55 11.15 10.58 6.72
C PHE A 55 12.09 9.52 6.13
N ILE A 56 13.31 9.39 6.65
CA ILE A 56 14.29 8.42 6.16
C ILE A 56 14.06 7.10 6.88
N VAL A 57 13.24 6.23 6.29
CA VAL A 57 12.92 4.90 6.81
C VAL A 57 13.13 3.88 5.70
N PRO A 58 14.31 3.21 5.66
CA PRO A 58 14.58 2.21 4.65
C PRO A 58 13.55 1.09 4.66
N GLY A 59 12.94 0.82 3.51
CA GLY A 59 12.00 -0.27 3.33
C GLY A 59 10.54 0.08 3.65
N GLU A 60 10.20 1.33 3.93
CA GLU A 60 8.81 1.73 4.24
C GLU A 60 7.83 1.44 3.09
N CYS A 61 8.29 1.52 1.83
CA CYS A 61 7.48 1.12 0.66
C CYS A 61 7.05 -0.36 0.71
N ARG A 62 7.89 -1.26 1.25
CA ARG A 62 7.54 -2.68 1.42
C ARG A 62 6.47 -2.84 2.48
N THR A 63 6.59 -2.13 3.60
CA THR A 63 5.57 -2.12 4.66
C THR A 63 4.24 -1.59 4.13
N TYR A 64 4.26 -0.49 3.36
CA TYR A 64 3.07 0.06 2.72
C TYR A 64 2.40 -0.95 1.77
N ALA A 65 3.17 -1.62 0.91
CA ALA A 65 2.66 -2.65 0.01
C ALA A 65 2.03 -3.83 0.76
N ALA A 66 2.71 -4.35 1.79
CA ALA A 66 2.19 -5.43 2.62
C ALA A 66 0.86 -5.06 3.31
N ASN A 67 0.76 -3.84 3.85
CA ASN A 67 -0.46 -3.33 4.46
C ASN A 67 -1.61 -3.22 3.44
N ALA A 68 -1.32 -2.78 2.21
CA ALA A 68 -2.30 -2.74 1.13
C ALA A 68 -2.81 -4.15 0.76
N HIS A 69 -1.92 -5.13 0.65
CA HIS A 69 -2.28 -6.54 0.43
C HIS A 69 -3.18 -7.09 1.54
N GLN A 70 -2.88 -6.80 2.80
CA GLN A 70 -3.71 -7.25 3.92
C GLN A 70 -5.13 -6.66 3.88
N ARG A 71 -5.25 -5.36 3.54
CA ARG A 71 -6.56 -4.69 3.41
C ARG A 71 -7.37 -5.28 2.26
N LEU A 72 -6.73 -5.54 1.12
CA LEU A 72 -7.38 -6.18 -0.01
C LEU A 72 -7.85 -7.60 0.36
N ALA A 73 -7.00 -8.41 0.97
CA ALA A 73 -7.36 -9.75 1.41
C ALA A 73 -8.56 -9.76 2.38
N LYS A 74 -8.64 -8.76 3.28
CA LYS A 74 -9.79 -8.57 4.17
C LYS A 74 -11.06 -8.19 3.40
N CYS A 75 -10.94 -7.29 2.42
CA CYS A 75 -12.05 -6.88 1.55
C CYS A 75 -12.63 -8.09 0.81
N LEU A 76 -11.77 -8.89 0.18
CA LEU A 76 -12.18 -10.07 -0.59
C LEU A 76 -12.85 -11.14 0.27
N LYS A 77 -12.36 -11.35 1.50
CA LYS A 77 -13.04 -12.25 2.46
C LYS A 77 -14.45 -11.75 2.80
N SER A 78 -14.62 -10.44 2.99
CA SER A 78 -15.92 -9.83 3.27
C SER A 78 -16.86 -9.87 2.07
N GLU A 79 -16.35 -9.72 0.86
CA GLU A 79 -17.13 -9.79 -0.38
C GLU A 79 -17.57 -11.23 -0.68
N ALA A 80 -16.72 -12.23 -0.38
CA ALA A 80 -17.06 -13.64 -0.57
C ALA A 80 -18.13 -14.17 0.41
N SER A 81 -18.38 -13.47 1.52
CA SER A 81 -19.38 -13.85 2.53
C SER A 81 -20.72 -13.12 2.39
N GLN A 82 -20.89 -12.25 1.39
CA GLN A 82 -22.12 -11.52 1.09
C GLN A 82 -22.95 -12.27 0.04
#